data_AF-A0A562WIM3-F1
#
_entry.id   AF-A0A562WIM3-F1
#
_cell.length_a   1.000
_cell.length_b   1.000
_cell.length_c   1.000
_cell.angle_alpha   90.00
_cell.angle_beta   90.00
_cell.angle_gamma   90.00
#
_symmetry.space_group_name_H-M   'P 1'
#
loop_
_entity.id
_entity.type
_entity.pdbx_description
1 polymer ?
#
loop_
_entity_poly.entity_id
_entity_poly.type
_entity_poly.pdbx_seq_one_letter_code
_entity_poly.pdbx_strand_id
1 'polypeptide(L)'
;MEAARAALAEAERQQTVTRSRTDMMRAFAETTACRGQTLLAYFGEQMTEVCGHCDNCHAGTSVATTEEAGQPPFPVHSQVRHPEWGSGMVLGYEEDRMTVLFDDVGYKTLSVPVVSGQALLTLV
;
A
#
# COMPACT_ATOMS: atom_id res chain seq x y z
N MET A 1 -21.63 -24.79 -18.38
CA MET A 1 -20.48 -25.06 -17.49
C MET A 1 -19.48 -23.89 -17.45
N GLU A 2 -19.30 -23.15 -18.55
CA GLU A 2 -18.41 -21.97 -18.59
C GLU A 2 -18.83 -20.83 -17.66
N ALA A 3 -20.12 -20.48 -17.62
CA ALA A 3 -20.64 -19.45 -16.72
C ALA A 3 -20.39 -19.76 -15.23
N ALA A 4 -20.51 -21.02 -14.82
CA ALA A 4 -20.22 -21.43 -13.44
C ALA A 4 -18.73 -21.31 -13.10
N ARG A 5 -17.85 -21.66 -14.05
CA ARG A 5 -16.40 -21.51 -13.88
C ARG A 5 -15.99 -20.03 -13.80
N ALA A 6 -16.57 -19.18 -14.64
CA ALA A 6 -16.33 -17.74 -14.61
C ALA A 6 -16.78 -17.10 -13.28
N ALA A 7 -17.95 -17.51 -12.77
CA ALA A 7 -18.45 -17.04 -11.48
C ALA A 7 -17.55 -17.45 -10.31
N LEU A 8 -17.04 -18.69 -10.30
CA LEU A 8 -16.09 -19.15 -9.28
C LEU A 8 -14.78 -18.36 -9.33
N ALA A 9 -14.22 -18.13 -10.52
CA ALA A 9 -12.98 -17.37 -10.67
C ALA A 9 -13.12 -15.91 -10.21
N GLU A 10 -14.27 -15.29 -10.44
CA GLU A 10 -14.57 -13.94 -9.93
C GLU A 10 -14.70 -13.92 -8.41
N ALA A 11 -15.39 -14.90 -7.82
CA ALA A 11 -15.50 -15.01 -6.36
C ALA A 11 -14.13 -15.22 -5.70
N GLU A 12 -13.24 -16.01 -6.32
CA GLU A 12 -11.87 -16.23 -5.83
C GLU A 12 -11.02 -14.95 -5.88
N ARG A 13 -11.12 -14.15 -6.95
CA ARG A 13 -10.49 -12.82 -7.03
C ARG A 13 -11.01 -11.89 -5.94
N GLN A 14 -12.33 -11.76 -5.80
CA GLN A 14 -12.94 -10.93 -4.77
C GLN A 14 -12.48 -11.36 -3.37
N GLN A 15 -12.47 -12.66 -3.08
CA GLN A 15 -12.00 -13.19 -1.81
C GLN A 15 -10.51 -12.87 -1.56
N THR A 16 -9.68 -12.91 -2.60
CA THR A 16 -8.26 -12.57 -2.51
C THR A 16 -8.07 -11.10 -2.15
N VAL A 17 -8.80 -10.20 -2.82
CA VAL A 17 -8.78 -8.76 -2.51
C VAL A 17 -9.31 -8.47 -1.11
N THR A 18 -10.43 -9.09 -0.71
CA THR A 18 -10.99 -8.91 0.65
C THR A 18 -10.05 -9.39 1.74
N ARG A 19 -9.38 -10.54 1.53
CA ARG A 19 -8.37 -11.04 2.48
C ARG A 19 -7.22 -10.06 2.59
N SER A 20 -6.70 -9.58 1.46
CA SER A 20 -5.60 -8.62 1.45
C SER A 20 -5.95 -7.29 2.13
N ARG A 21 -7.18 -6.79 1.98
CA ARG A 21 -7.70 -5.64 2.75
C ARG A 21 -7.71 -5.91 4.25
N THR A 22 -8.16 -7.09 4.66
CA THR A 22 -8.15 -7.48 6.08
C THR A 22 -6.73 -7.51 6.65
N ASP A 23 -5.77 -8.03 5.89
CA ASP A 23 -4.36 -8.08 6.30
C ASP A 23 -3.78 -6.67 6.49
N MET A 24 -4.14 -5.71 5.61
CA MET A 24 -3.76 -4.30 5.78
C MET A 24 -4.41 -3.65 7.00
N MET A 25 -5.70 -3.90 7.25
CA MET A 25 -6.38 -3.39 8.44
C MET A 25 -5.77 -3.97 9.72
N ARG A 26 -5.35 -5.24 9.69
CA ARG A 26 -4.61 -5.86 10.77
C ARG A 26 -3.26 -5.16 10.99
N ALA A 27 -2.47 -4.93 9.94
CA ALA A 27 -1.20 -4.22 10.05
C ALA A 27 -1.38 -2.81 10.65
N PHE A 28 -2.43 -2.09 10.25
CA PHE A 28 -2.78 -0.81 10.87
C PHE A 28 -3.19 -0.96 12.35
N ALA A 29 -3.99 -1.97 12.70
CA ALA A 29 -4.42 -2.19 14.08
C ALA A 29 -3.22 -2.52 15.00
N GLU A 30 -2.26 -3.29 14.50
CA GLU A 30 -1.09 -3.80 15.21
C GLU A 30 0.13 -2.86 15.18
N THR A 31 0.09 -1.76 14.43
CA THR A 31 1.20 -0.80 14.36
C THR A 31 1.50 -0.16 15.72
N THR A 32 2.78 0.06 15.99
CA THR A 32 3.27 0.83 17.15
C THR A 32 3.65 2.27 16.78
N ALA A 33 3.69 2.58 15.48
CA ALA A 33 3.95 3.92 14.95
C ALA A 33 2.76 4.85 15.17
N CYS A 34 2.94 6.15 14.90
CA CYS A 34 1.84 7.10 14.99
C CYS A 34 0.71 6.75 14.00
N ARG A 35 -0.47 6.36 14.51
CA ARG A 35 -1.62 5.98 13.67
C ARG A 35 -2.00 7.04 12.64
N GLY A 36 -1.90 8.33 13.02
CA GLY A 36 -2.17 9.43 12.11
C GLY A 36 -1.23 9.47 10.91
N GLN A 37 0.07 9.20 11.12
CA GLN A 37 1.04 9.14 10.02
C GLN A 37 0.73 7.96 9.10
N THR A 38 0.41 6.78 9.66
CA THR A 38 0.05 5.60 8.88
C THR A 38 -1.22 5.82 8.04
N LEU A 39 -2.24 6.47 8.59
CA LEU A 39 -3.47 6.79 7.85
C LEU A 39 -3.22 7.79 6.73
N LEU A 40 -2.48 8.87 7.01
CA LEU A 40 -2.14 9.86 5.98
C LEU A 40 -1.30 9.23 4.87
N ALA A 41 -0.29 8.42 5.22
CA ALA A 41 0.54 7.72 4.25
C ALA A 41 -0.29 6.81 3.34
N TYR A 42 -1.29 6.10 3.89
CA TYR A 42 -2.23 5.30 3.10
C TYR A 42 -3.05 6.15 2.11
N PHE A 43 -3.38 7.39 2.48
CA PHE A 43 -4.00 8.38 1.61
C PHE A 43 -2.99 9.28 0.91
N GLY A 44 -1.73 8.85 0.78
CA GLY A 44 -0.71 9.57 0.01
C GLY A 44 -0.34 10.96 0.53
N GLU A 45 -0.76 11.26 1.76
CA GLU A 45 -0.37 12.45 2.48
C GLU A 45 0.82 12.12 3.38
N GLN A 46 1.77 13.05 3.48
CA GLN A 46 2.94 12.88 4.33
C GLN A 46 2.82 13.81 5.53
N MET A 47 3.25 13.31 6.70
CA MET A 47 3.33 14.08 7.92
C MET A 47 4.68 13.80 8.59
N THR A 48 5.50 14.83 8.72
CA THR A 48 6.88 14.74 9.22
C THR A 48 6.95 14.60 10.74
N GLU A 49 5.91 15.03 11.45
CA GLU A 49 5.82 14.92 12.90
C GLU A 49 4.78 13.87 13.30
N VAL A 50 4.93 13.31 14.50
CA VAL A 50 3.88 12.46 15.08
C VAL A 50 2.66 13.32 15.43
N CYS A 51 1.45 12.77 15.29
CA CYS A 51 0.22 13.54 15.48
C CYS A 51 0.00 14.04 16.91
N GLY A 52 0.63 13.41 17.91
CA GLY A 52 0.51 13.79 19.33
C GLY A 52 -0.85 13.46 19.98
N HIS A 53 -1.82 12.94 19.22
CA HIS A 53 -3.20 12.74 19.68
C HIS A 53 -3.78 11.33 19.42
N CYS A 54 -2.96 10.36 19.00
CA CYS A 54 -3.36 8.95 18.91
C CYS A 54 -2.90 8.14 20.13
N ASP A 55 -3.49 6.96 20.32
CA ASP A 55 -3.12 6.00 21.37
C ASP A 55 -1.62 5.69 21.39
N ASN A 56 -1.01 5.44 20.23
CA ASN A 56 0.44 5.17 20.14
C ASN A 56 1.31 6.39 20.50
N CYS A 57 0.83 7.61 20.21
CA CYS A 57 1.52 8.83 20.64
C CYS A 57 1.41 9.01 22.15
N HIS A 58 0.23 8.76 22.72
CA HIS A 58 0.01 8.84 24.17
C HIS A 58 0.76 7.76 24.94
N ALA A 59 0.96 6.58 24.34
CA ALA A 59 1.79 5.51 24.91
C ALA A 59 3.30 5.77 24.79
N GLY A 60 3.72 6.81 24.05
CA GLY A 60 5.14 7.14 23.84
C GLY A 60 5.88 6.16 22.92
N THR A 61 5.16 5.34 22.14
CA THR A 61 5.77 4.38 21.20
C THR A 61 6.04 4.99 19.83
N SER A 62 5.45 6.15 19.54
CA SER A 62 5.59 6.83 18.25
C SER A 62 6.90 7.62 18.18
N VAL A 63 7.66 7.42 17.09
CA VAL A 63 8.88 8.18 16.78
C VAL A 63 8.63 9.00 15.53
N ALA A 64 9.05 10.27 15.52
CA ALA A 64 8.97 11.10 14.32
C ALA A 64 9.87 10.54 13.23
N THR A 65 9.32 10.40 12.02
CA THR A 65 10.02 9.92 10.85
C THR A 65 10.67 11.11 10.14
N THR A 66 11.98 11.27 10.30
CA THR A 66 12.80 12.14 9.44
C THR A 66 13.17 11.39 8.17
N GLU A 67 12.22 11.20 7.28
CA GLU A 67 12.54 10.75 5.92
C GLU A 67 12.64 11.98 5.02
N GLU A 68 13.83 12.22 4.47
CA GLU A 68 14.01 13.17 3.37
C GLU A 68 13.28 12.60 2.16
N ALA A 69 12.09 13.15 1.87
CA ALA A 69 11.29 12.77 0.73
C ALA A 69 12.00 13.17 -0.58
N GLY A 70 12.90 12.32 -1.06
CA GLY A 70 13.26 12.29 -2.47
C GLY A 70 12.00 12.10 -3.29
N GLN A 71 11.94 12.68 -4.50
CA GLN A 71 10.75 12.56 -5.34
C GLN A 71 10.59 11.08 -5.78
N PRO A 72 9.53 10.37 -5.36
CA PRO A 72 9.40 8.95 -5.64
C PRO A 72 9.18 8.72 -7.14
N PRO A 73 9.57 7.55 -7.68
CA PRO A 73 9.47 7.25 -9.11
C PRO A 73 8.03 7.18 -9.63
N PHE A 74 7.07 6.85 -8.75
CA PHE A 74 5.64 6.86 -9.06
C PHE A 74 4.93 7.75 -8.05
N PRO A 75 4.11 8.73 -8.47
CA PRO A 75 3.32 9.53 -7.54
C PRO A 75 2.37 8.66 -6.72
N VAL A 76 2.15 9.00 -5.46
CA VAL A 76 1.10 8.33 -4.69
C VAL A 76 -0.28 8.62 -5.32
N HIS A 77 -1.17 7.62 -5.29
CA HIS A 77 -2.45 7.54 -5.99
C HIS A 77 -2.39 7.53 -7.51
N SER A 78 -1.19 7.45 -8.10
CA SER A 78 -1.08 7.19 -9.54
C SER A 78 -1.50 5.76 -9.88
N GLN A 79 -2.07 5.60 -11.07
CA GLN A 79 -2.36 4.32 -11.67
C GLN A 79 -1.08 3.74 -12.28
N VAL A 80 -0.83 2.47 -11.98
CA VAL A 80 0.31 1.72 -12.51
C VAL A 80 -0.17 0.39 -13.09
N ARG A 81 0.58 -0.14 -14.05
CA ARG A 81 0.38 -1.48 -14.59
C ARG A 81 1.61 -2.35 -14.37
N HIS A 82 1.40 -3.52 -13.77
CA HIS A 82 2.38 -4.60 -13.65
C HIS A 82 2.10 -5.70 -14.68
N PRO A 83 3.12 -6.30 -15.32
CA PRO A 83 2.92 -7.36 -16.32
C PRO A 83 2.17 -8.59 -15.79
N GLU A 84 2.42 -8.97 -14.54
CA GLU A 84 1.84 -10.17 -13.93
C GLU A 84 0.54 -9.90 -13.16
N TRP A 85 0.38 -8.69 -12.63
CA TRP A 85 -0.69 -8.38 -11.66
C TRP A 85 -1.72 -7.38 -12.18
N GLY A 86 -1.53 -6.89 -13.41
CA GLY A 86 -2.47 -5.98 -14.05
C GLY A 86 -2.39 -4.56 -13.49
N SER A 87 -3.53 -3.88 -13.49
CA SER A 87 -3.65 -2.49 -13.04
C SER A 87 -3.68 -2.41 -11.51
N GLY A 88 -3.10 -1.35 -10.98
CA GLY A 88 -3.13 -1.05 -9.56
C GLY A 88 -2.88 0.42 -9.25
N MET A 89 -3.10 0.80 -8.00
CA MET A 89 -2.93 2.15 -7.48
C MET A 89 -1.80 2.18 -6.47
N VAL A 90 -0.86 3.11 -6.64
CA VAL A 90 0.20 3.36 -5.65
C VAL A 90 -0.43 3.97 -4.40
N LEU A 91 -0.23 3.37 -3.24
CA LEU A 91 -0.81 3.85 -1.98
C LEU A 91 0.18 4.60 -1.10
N GLY A 92 1.48 4.28 -1.19
CA GLY A 92 2.47 4.93 -0.35
C GLY A 92 3.83 4.27 -0.44
N TYR A 93 4.78 4.89 0.29
CA TYR A 93 6.17 4.49 0.38
C TYR A 93 6.57 4.36 1.85
N GLU A 94 7.42 3.39 2.14
CA GLU A 94 8.08 3.19 3.43
C GLU A 94 9.54 2.84 3.11
N GLU A 95 10.50 3.69 3.48
CA GLU A 95 11.92 3.53 3.16
C GLU A 95 12.18 3.23 1.66
N ASP A 96 12.61 2.01 1.32
CA ASP A 96 12.90 1.54 -0.04
C ASP A 96 11.77 0.68 -0.64
N ARG A 97 10.59 0.68 -0.01
CA ARG A 97 9.45 -0.13 -0.38
C ARG A 97 8.26 0.75 -0.75
N MET A 98 7.43 0.27 -1.68
CA MET A 98 6.17 0.88 -2.05
C MET A 98 5.03 -0.11 -1.94
N THR A 99 3.86 0.36 -1.53
CA THR A 99 2.64 -0.46 -1.48
C THR A 99 1.74 -0.08 -2.64
N VAL A 100 1.31 -1.09 -3.42
CA VAL A 100 0.38 -0.95 -4.54
C VAL A 100 -0.82 -1.84 -4.31
N LEU A 101 -2.03 -1.30 -4.49
CA LEU A 101 -3.27 -2.07 -4.52
C LEU A 101 -3.60 -2.43 -5.96
N PHE A 102 -3.46 -3.71 -6.31
CA PHE A 102 -3.85 -4.24 -7.61
C PHE A 102 -5.31 -4.74 -7.59
N ASP A 103 -5.99 -4.58 -8.73
CA ASP A 103 -7.42 -4.88 -8.86
C ASP A 103 -7.72 -6.37 -8.60
N ASP A 104 -6.86 -7.27 -9.10
CA ASP A 104 -7.12 -8.71 -9.06
C ASP A 104 -6.41 -9.44 -7.91
N VAL A 105 -5.25 -8.94 -7.48
CA VAL A 105 -4.39 -9.62 -6.50
C VAL A 105 -4.29 -8.91 -5.15
N GLY A 106 -4.92 -7.74 -5.00
CA GLY A 106 -4.92 -6.97 -3.77
C GLY A 106 -3.60 -6.23 -3.53
N TYR A 107 -3.26 -6.01 -2.26
CA TYR A 107 -2.07 -5.26 -1.85
C TYR A 107 -0.78 -6.05 -2.12
N LYS A 108 0.22 -5.36 -2.66
CA LYS A 108 1.57 -5.86 -2.82
C LYS A 108 2.56 -4.81 -2.34
N THR A 109 3.51 -5.23 -1.51
CA THR A 109 4.66 -4.42 -1.12
C THR A 109 5.85 -4.76 -2.00
N LEU A 110 6.34 -3.78 -2.75
CA LEU A 110 7.38 -3.92 -3.77
C LEU A 110 8.62 -3.14 -3.37
N SER A 111 9.79 -3.65 -3.73
CA SER A 111 11.04 -2.89 -3.60
C SER A 111 11.13 -1.84 -4.71
N VAL A 112 11.29 -0.58 -4.33
CA VAL A 112 11.40 0.56 -5.26
C VAL A 112 12.63 0.45 -6.16
N PRO A 113 13.83 0.08 -5.65
CA PRO A 113 14.98 -0.18 -6.50
C PRO A 113 14.73 -1.26 -7.56
N VAL A 114 14.07 -2.36 -7.19
CA VAL A 114 13.81 -3.48 -8.11
C VAL A 114 12.80 -3.08 -9.19
N VAL A 115 11.69 -2.46 -8.78
CA VAL A 115 10.66 -1.98 -9.72
C VAL A 115 11.25 -1.00 -10.73
N SER A 116 12.05 -0.05 -10.26
CA SER A 116 12.66 0.98 -11.10
C SER A 116 13.75 0.40 -12.01
N GLY A 117 14.60 -0.47 -11.47
CA GLY A 117 15.71 -1.08 -12.21
C GLY A 117 15.28 -2.10 -13.26
N GLN A 118 14.14 -2.77 -13.06
CA GLN A 118 13.61 -3.79 -13.98
C GLN A 118 12.37 -3.32 -14.77
N ALA A 119 11.97 -2.05 -14.62
CA ALA A 119 10.78 -1.47 -15.26
C ALA A 119 9.51 -2.32 -15.07
N LEU A 120 9.29 -2.81 -13.84
CA LEU A 120 8.16 -3.71 -13.52
C LEU A 120 6.81 -2.97 -13.43
N LEU A 121 6.83 -1.64 -13.36
CA LEU A 121 5.64 -0.81 -13.36
C LEU A 121 5.71 0.24 -14.45
N THR A 122 4.56 0.50 -15.06
CA THR A 122 4.35 1.59 -16.02
C THR A 122 3.20 2.47 -15.55
N LEU A 123 3.36 3.79 -15.62
CA LEU A 123 2.26 4.72 -15.37
C LEU A 123 1.20 4.56 -16.46
N VAL A 124 -0.07 4.59 -16.06
CA VAL A 124 -1.24 4.49 -16.94
C VAL A 124 -1.88 5.85 -17.15
#